data_AF-E8RSB1-F1
#
_entry.id   AF-E8RSB1-F1
#
_cell.length_a   1.000
_cell.length_b   1.000
_cell.length_c   1.000
_cell.angle_alpha   90.00
_cell.angle_beta   90.00
_cell.angle_gamma   90.00
#
_symmetry.space_group_name_H-M   'P 1'
#
loop_
_entity.id
_entity.type
_entity.pdbx_description
1 polymer ?
#
loop_
_entity_poly.entity_id
_entity_poly.type
_entity_poly.pdbx_seq_one_letter_code
_entity_poly.pdbx_strand_id
1 'polypeptide(L)'
;MAKKPPSTPTVDSARKGAVAPVAAARAAGSEAVTPKKRTSPAKFFSEVRQEARKITWTSRKETWITTVMVFIMVVVACAFFYIVDGGLGFAVNSLINIGR
;
A
#
# COMPACT_ATOMS: atom_id res chain seq x y z
N MET A 1 -0.44 -37.75 -41.12
CA MET A 1 -1.72 -38.42 -41.41
C MET A 1 -1.70 -39.78 -40.73
N ALA A 2 -2.11 -39.84 -39.46
CA ALA A 2 -3.44 -40.31 -39.03
C ALA A 2 -3.54 -41.85 -39.03
N LYS A 3 -3.00 -42.47 -37.96
CA LYS A 3 -3.27 -43.87 -37.61
C LYS A 3 -4.62 -43.91 -36.90
N LYS A 4 -5.63 -44.54 -37.51
CA LYS A 4 -6.98 -44.77 -36.96
C LYS A 4 -7.55 -46.06 -37.59
N PRO A 5 -8.61 -46.68 -37.03
CA PRO A 5 -8.66 -47.54 -35.85
C PRO A 5 -9.17 -48.96 -36.22
N PRO A 6 -9.27 -49.88 -35.24
CA PRO A 6 -10.31 -50.93 -35.30
C PRO A 6 -11.22 -50.93 -34.06
N SER A 7 -12.46 -51.32 -34.29
CA SER A 7 -13.64 -51.21 -33.42
C SER A 7 -13.88 -52.46 -32.56
N THR A 8 -14.71 -52.26 -31.51
CA THR A 8 -15.57 -53.25 -30.80
C THR A 8 -14.88 -54.10 -29.71
N PRO A 9 -15.56 -54.50 -28.60
CA PRO A 9 -17.00 -54.54 -28.43
C PRO A 9 -17.61 -54.05 -27.09
N THR A 10 -18.91 -53.77 -27.21
CA THR A 10 -20.01 -53.80 -26.23
C THR A 10 -19.74 -54.38 -24.83
N VAL A 11 -20.10 -53.62 -23.79
CA VAL A 11 -20.63 -54.14 -22.52
C VAL A 11 -21.79 -53.25 -22.05
N ASP A 12 -22.85 -53.23 -22.85
CA ASP A 12 -24.19 -52.72 -22.53
C ASP A 12 -24.96 -53.67 -21.58
N SER A 13 -24.46 -53.96 -20.37
CA SER A 13 -25.17 -54.89 -19.46
C SER A 13 -25.17 -54.55 -17.97
N ALA A 14 -24.65 -53.39 -17.57
CA ALA A 14 -24.70 -52.97 -16.16
C ALA A 14 -25.77 -51.90 -15.87
N ARG A 15 -26.85 -51.85 -16.65
CA ARG A 15 -28.08 -51.15 -16.27
C ARG A 15 -28.91 -52.06 -15.34
N LYS A 16 -28.67 -52.01 -14.03
CA LYS A 16 -29.70 -52.43 -13.06
C LYS A 16 -29.47 -51.84 -11.66
N GLY A 17 -30.36 -50.94 -11.25
CA GLY A 17 -30.39 -50.29 -9.93
C GLY A 17 -30.62 -48.78 -10.06
N ALA A 18 -31.76 -48.36 -10.60
CA ALA A 18 -32.87 -47.81 -9.80
C ALA A 18 -32.57 -46.36 -9.31
N VAL A 19 -32.83 -45.34 -10.14
CA VAL A 19 -33.93 -44.33 -10.02
C VAL A 19 -34.11 -43.70 -8.63
N ALA A 20 -34.08 -42.36 -8.62
CA ALA A 20 -34.06 -41.41 -7.50
C ALA A 20 -35.24 -41.49 -6.49
N PRO A 21 -35.18 -40.68 -5.41
CA PRO A 21 -35.90 -39.42 -5.52
C PRO A 21 -35.14 -38.17 -5.03
N VAL A 22 -35.19 -37.16 -5.90
CA VAL A 22 -35.16 -35.73 -5.57
C VAL A 22 -36.44 -35.41 -4.80
N ALA A 23 -36.44 -35.46 -3.47
CA ALA A 23 -37.55 -34.95 -2.64
C ALA A 23 -37.22 -34.94 -1.13
N ALA A 24 -36.10 -34.33 -0.73
CA ALA A 24 -35.91 -33.91 0.67
C ALA A 24 -35.20 -32.55 0.74
N ALA A 25 -35.54 -31.66 -0.19
CA ALA A 25 -35.57 -30.25 0.13
C ALA A 25 -36.60 -30.07 1.26
N ARG A 26 -36.10 -29.77 2.47
CA ARG A 26 -36.73 -28.99 3.56
C ARG A 26 -36.41 -29.58 4.94
N ALA A 27 -35.17 -29.38 5.37
CA ALA A 27 -34.86 -29.27 6.79
C ALA A 27 -33.83 -28.16 6.97
N ALA A 28 -34.35 -26.99 7.37
CA ALA A 28 -33.71 -25.93 8.14
C ALA A 28 -32.21 -25.68 7.86
N GLY A 29 -31.87 -24.58 7.19
CA GLY A 29 -32.10 -23.29 7.83
C GLY A 29 -31.24 -23.17 9.09
N SER A 30 -29.92 -23.19 8.92
CA SER A 30 -29.01 -22.54 9.85
C SER A 30 -28.14 -21.61 9.03
N GLU A 31 -28.63 -20.37 8.89
CA GLU A 31 -27.74 -19.23 8.84
C GLU A 31 -26.86 -19.32 10.08
N ALA A 32 -25.74 -20.04 9.97
CA ALA A 32 -24.66 -19.91 10.90
C ALA A 32 -24.16 -18.47 10.72
N VAL A 33 -24.73 -17.59 11.53
CA VAL A 33 -24.31 -16.20 11.73
C VAL A 33 -22.79 -16.20 11.65
N THR A 34 -22.27 -15.69 10.54
CA THR A 34 -20.86 -15.41 10.41
C THR A 34 -20.55 -14.51 11.60
N PRO A 35 -19.78 -14.96 12.61
CA PRO A 35 -19.40 -14.06 13.66
C PRO A 35 -18.58 -12.99 12.97
N LYS A 36 -19.15 -11.78 12.86
CA LYS A 36 -18.48 -10.60 12.34
C LYS A 36 -17.17 -10.55 13.06
N LYS A 37 -16.10 -10.93 12.35
CA LYS A 37 -14.76 -11.09 12.92
C LYS A 37 -14.33 -9.67 13.25
N ARG A 38 -14.68 -9.23 14.46
CA ARG A 38 -14.17 -8.00 15.05
C ARG A 38 -12.69 -8.07 14.80
N THR A 39 -12.18 -7.10 14.08
CA THR A 39 -10.77 -6.98 13.73
C THR A 39 -10.00 -7.09 15.04
N SER A 40 -9.56 -8.30 15.38
CA SER A 40 -8.91 -8.49 16.66
C SER A 40 -7.63 -7.67 16.58
N PRO A 41 -7.22 -6.98 17.65
CA PRO A 41 -5.98 -6.20 17.64
C PRO A 41 -4.80 -7.04 17.09
N ALA A 42 -4.78 -8.34 17.40
CA ALA A 42 -3.82 -9.30 16.85
C ALA A 42 -3.84 -9.45 15.31
N LYS A 43 -5.00 -9.39 14.67
CA LYS A 43 -5.12 -9.41 13.19
C LYS A 43 -4.67 -8.09 12.56
N PHE A 44 -4.98 -6.95 13.18
CA PHE A 44 -4.52 -5.64 12.70
C PHE A 44 -3.00 -5.55 12.62
N PHE A 45 -2.25 -6.05 13.61
CA PHE A 45 -0.78 -6.07 13.54
C PHE A 45 -0.27 -6.89 12.35
N SER A 46 -0.95 -7.98 12.01
CA SER A 46 -0.58 -8.81 10.86
C SER A 46 -0.85 -8.09 9.53
N GLU A 47 -1.94 -7.32 9.45
CA GLU A 47 -2.31 -6.50 8.30
C GLU A 47 -1.37 -5.29 8.16
N VAL A 48 -1.07 -4.58 9.26
CA VAL A 48 -0.08 -3.48 9.29
C VAL A 48 1.30 -3.95 8.88
N ARG A 49 1.74 -5.15 9.30
CA ARG A 49 3.03 -5.70 8.86
C ARG A 49 3.05 -6.10 7.39
N GLN A 50 1.90 -6.44 6.79
CA GLN A 50 1.78 -6.69 5.36
C GLN A 50 1.82 -5.37 4.57
N GLU A 51 1.17 -4.32 5.08
CA GLU A 51 1.16 -3.00 4.45
C GLU A 51 2.49 -2.25 4.63
N ALA A 52 3.14 -2.40 5.79
CA ALA A 52 4.44 -1.82 6.07
C ALA A 52 5.55 -2.32 5.14
N ARG A 53 5.43 -3.55 4.61
CA ARG A 53 6.38 -4.08 3.61
C ARG A 53 6.26 -3.40 2.25
N LYS A 54 5.14 -2.72 1.97
CA LYS A 54 4.95 -1.91 0.76
C LYS A 54 5.64 -0.55 0.87
N ILE A 55 6.01 -0.13 2.09
CA ILE A 55 6.75 1.09 2.35
C ILE A 55 8.22 0.84 1.97
N THR A 56 8.52 1.00 0.69
CA THR A 56 9.90 1.15 0.26
C THR A 56 10.39 2.51 0.75
N TRP A 57 11.17 2.52 1.84
CA TRP A 57 11.81 3.75 2.26
C TRP A 57 12.76 4.22 1.16
N THR A 58 12.76 5.53 0.93
CA THR A 58 13.62 6.21 -0.04
C THR A 58 15.09 5.84 0.20
N SER A 59 15.82 5.61 -0.88
CA SER A 59 17.25 5.31 -0.81
C SER A 59 18.01 6.53 -0.28
N ARG A 60 19.08 6.31 0.50
CA ARG A 60 19.95 7.40 1.01
C ARG A 60 20.40 8.37 -0.09
N LYS A 61 20.54 7.89 -1.32
CA LYS A 61 20.91 8.71 -2.49
C LYS A 61 19.83 9.72 -2.85
N GLU A 62 18.56 9.32 -2.85
CA GLU A 62 17.43 10.18 -3.16
C GLU A 62 17.22 11.23 -2.06
N THR A 63 17.28 10.79 -0.79
CA THR A 63 17.21 11.71 0.35
C THR A 63 18.29 12.79 0.25
N TRP A 64 19.53 12.41 -0.08
CA TRP A 64 20.62 13.36 -0.24
C TRP A 64 20.36 14.38 -1.36
N ILE A 65 19.87 13.92 -2.51
CA ILE A 65 19.57 14.80 -3.66
C ILE A 65 18.48 15.81 -3.27
N THR A 66 17.39 15.36 -2.64
CA THR A 66 16.31 16.24 -2.20
C THR A 66 16.80 17.21 -1.12
N THR A 67 17.62 16.76 -0.16
CA THR A 67 18.21 17.64 0.85
C THR A 67 19.11 18.71 0.21
N VAL A 68 19.97 18.35 -0.74
CA VAL A 68 20.86 19.31 -1.42
C VAL A 68 20.06 20.35 -2.18
N MET A 69 19.01 19.95 -2.90
CA MET A 69 18.12 20.89 -3.59
C MET A 69 17.52 21.93 -2.62
N VAL A 70 17.00 21.48 -1.49
CA VAL A 70 16.45 22.38 -0.46
C VAL A 70 17.56 23.22 0.18
N PHE A 71 18.72 22.63 0.44
CA PHE A 71 19.86 23.30 1.06
C PHE A 71 20.34 24.50 0.23
N ILE A 72 20.37 24.38 -1.10
CA ILE A 72 20.72 25.49 -1.99
C ILE A 72 19.77 26.69 -1.76
N MET A 73 18.46 26.46 -1.71
CA MET A 73 17.48 27.52 -1.45
C MET A 73 17.68 28.15 -0.07
N VAL A 74 17.96 27.33 0.95
CA VAL A 74 18.23 27.80 2.31
C VAL A 74 19.47 28.70 2.34
N VAL A 75 20.55 28.30 1.66
CA VAL A 75 21.78 29.11 1.57
C VAL A 75 21.51 30.46 0.93
N VAL A 76 20.73 30.51 -0.15
CA VAL A 76 20.33 31.78 -0.79
C VAL A 76 19.52 32.66 0.17
N ALA A 77 18.54 32.09 0.88
CA ALA A 77 17.76 32.83 1.87
C ALA A 77 18.63 33.35 3.03
N CYS A 78 19.56 32.53 3.55
CA CYS A 78 20.50 32.93 4.58
C CYS A 78 21.41 34.08 4.11
N ALA A 79 21.90 34.03 2.88
CA ALA A 79 22.71 35.11 2.32
C ALA A 79 21.90 36.42 2.20
N PHE A 80 20.65 36.34 1.75
CA PHE A 80 19.75 37.50 1.68
C PHE A 80 19.52 38.12 3.06
N PHE A 81 19.12 37.31 4.06
CA PHE A 81 18.89 37.82 5.42
C PHE A 81 20.16 38.41 6.02
N TYR A 82 21.32 37.78 5.83
CA TYR A 82 22.59 38.32 6.31
C TYR A 82 22.88 39.73 5.78
N ILE A 83 22.63 39.98 4.48
CA ILE A 83 22.81 41.31 3.87
C ILE A 83 21.82 42.32 4.44
N VAL A 84 20.55 41.93 4.57
CA VAL A 84 19.49 42.83 5.08
C VAL A 84 19.74 43.18 6.54
N ASP A 85 20.02 42.19 7.38
CA ASP A 85 20.27 42.38 8.81
C ASP A 85 21.53 43.21 9.04
N GLY A 86 22.61 42.94 8.29
CA GLY A 86 23.83 43.73 8.33
C GLY A 86 23.63 45.16 7.81
N GLY A 87 22.87 45.34 6.74
CA GLY A 87 22.55 46.64 6.15
C GLY A 87 21.69 47.49 7.07
N LEU A 88 20.67 46.91 7.70
CA LEU A 88 19.85 47.57 8.70
C LEU A 88 20.67 47.98 9.93
N GLY A 89 21.53 47.09 10.44
CA GLY A 89 22.43 47.40 11.53
C GLY A 89 23.37 48.57 11.21
N PHE A 90 23.94 48.61 10.00
CA PHE A 90 24.77 49.72 9.53
C PHE A 90 23.97 51.03 9.40
N ALA A 91 22.76 50.96 8.84
CA ALA A 91 21.89 52.12 8.66
C ALA A 91 21.49 52.74 10.01
N VAL A 92 21.10 51.90 10.98
CA VAL A 92 20.71 52.35 12.33
C VAL A 92 21.91 52.95 13.07
N ASN A 93 23.08 52.31 13.02
CA ASN A 93 24.29 52.85 13.65
C ASN A 93 24.74 54.18 13.03
N SER A 94 24.59 54.32 11.71
CA SER A 94 24.88 55.58 11.01
C SER A 94 23.93 56.69 11.43
N LEU A 95 22.64 56.37 11.60
CA LEU A 95 21.63 57.32 12.06
C LEU A 95 21.86 57.79 13.50
N ILE A 96 22.20 56.86 14.40
CA ILE A 96 22.49 57.18 15.81
C ILE A 96 23.77 58.01 15.92
N ASN A 97 24.80 57.71 15.13
CA ASN A 97 26.04 58.51 15.12
C ASN A 97 25.86 59.93 14.58
N ILE A 98 24.80 60.22 13.82
CA ILE A 98 24.48 61.57 13.35
C ILE A 98 23.87 62.46 14.45
N GLY A 99 23.24 61.85 15.45
CA GLY A 99 22.59 62.55 16.57
C GLY A 99 23.47 62.72 17.81
N ARG A 100 24.71 62.22 17.80
CA ARG A 100 25.71 62.35 18.87
C ARG A 100 26.81 63.31 18.44
#